data_AF-A0A848ZKP4-F1
#
_entry.id   AF-A0A848ZKP4-F1
#
_cell.length_a   1.000
_cell.length_b   1.000
_cell.length_c   1.000
_cell.angle_alpha   90.00
_cell.angle_beta   90.00
_cell.angle_gamma   90.00
#
_symmetry.space_group_name_H-M   'P 1'
#
loop_
_entity.id
_entity.type
_entity.pdbx_description
1 polymer ?
#
loop_
_entity_poly.entity_id
_entity_poly.type
_entity_poly.pdbx_seq_one_letter_code
_entity_poly.pdbx_strand_id
1 'polypeptide(L)' 'MVLILIMLLLPDVAAAQCAMCRAVLESEGSEAAAEGINNGIMYLMAVPYLLVAGLFFFIYKKMKA' A
#
# COMPACT_ATOMS: atom_id res chain seq x y z
N MET A 1 3.78 -18.13 18.10
CA MET A 1 4.99 -17.70 17.38
C MET A 1 5.24 -18.55 16.12
N VAL A 2 5.23 -19.89 16.21
CA VAL A 2 5.46 -20.79 15.05
C VAL A 2 4.45 -20.61 13.91
N LEU A 3 3.15 -20.50 14.21
CA LEU A 3 2.10 -20.27 13.20
C LEU A 3 2.26 -18.94 12.43
N ILE A 4 2.75 -17.90 13.09
CA ILE A 4 2.98 -16.57 12.49
C ILE A 4 4.18 -16.64 11.54
N LEU A 5 5.24 -17.35 11.94
CA LEU A 5 6.40 -17.61 11.08
C LEU A 5 5.99 -18.39 9.82
N ILE A 6 5.16 -19.43 9.95
CA ILE A 6 4.70 -20.23 8.81
C ILE A 6 3.89 -19.37 7.81
N MET A 7 3.05 -18.45 8.30
CA MET A 7 2.32 -17.50 7.45
C MET A 7 3.24 -16.53 6.70
N LEU A 8 4.38 -16.14 7.29
CA LEU A 8 5.37 -15.26 6.64
C LEU A 8 6.16 -15.95 5.52
N LEU A 9 6.29 -17.28 5.55
CA LEU A 9 7.04 -18.07 4.57
C LEU A 9 6.19 -18.55 3.38
N LEU A 10 4.90 -18.21 3.33
CA LEU A 10 4.00 -18.56 2.23
C LEU A 10 3.50 -17.29 1.50
N PRO A 11 4.38 -16.45 0.93
CA PRO A 11 3.96 -15.26 0.19
C PRO A 11 3.13 -15.61 -1.05
N ASP A 12 3.28 -16.82 -1.61
CA ASP A 12 2.54 -17.24 -2.81
C ASP A 12 1.07 -17.57 -2.53
N VAL A 13 0.71 -18.05 -1.33
CA VAL A 13 -0.71 -18.29 -0.95
C VAL A 13 -1.37 -17.02 -0.42
N ALA A 14 -0.57 -16.10 0.10
CA ALA A 14 -0.95 -14.72 0.30
C ALA A 14 -0.81 -14.00 -1.03
N ALA A 15 -1.62 -14.41 -2.01
CA ALA A 15 -1.73 -13.81 -3.33
C ALA A 15 -1.43 -12.31 -3.22
N ALA A 16 -0.46 -11.84 -4.02
CA ALA A 16 -0.25 -10.44 -4.30
C ALA A 16 -1.53 -9.88 -4.97
N GLN A 17 -2.61 -9.74 -4.19
CA GLN A 17 -3.96 -9.36 -4.57
C GLN A 17 -4.02 -7.91 -5.08
N CYS A 18 -2.89 -7.23 -5.14
CA CYS A 18 -2.82 -5.87 -5.63
C CYS A 18 -2.37 -5.77 -7.10
N ALA A 19 -1.75 -6.81 -7.69
CA ALA A 19 -1.23 -6.75 -9.07
C ALA A 19 -1.98 -7.66 -10.06
N MET A 20 -2.50 -8.82 -9.61
CA MET A 20 -3.26 -9.71 -10.51
C MET A 20 -4.63 -9.15 -10.90
N CYS A 21 -5.34 -8.48 -9.97
CA CYS A 21 -6.64 -7.85 -10.26
C CYS A 21 -6.51 -6.64 -11.20
N ARG A 22 -5.34 -5.98 -11.19
CA ARG A 22 -5.00 -4.85 -12.07
C ARG A 22 -4.87 -5.29 -13.53
N ALA A 23 -4.19 -6.40 -13.79
CA ALA A 23 -3.95 -6.90 -15.14
C ALA A 23 -5.22 -7.41 -15.86
N VAL A 24 -6.19 -7.97 -15.11
CA VAL A 24 -7.49 -8.38 -15.65
C VAL A 24 -8.34 -7.15 -16.01
N LEU A 25 -8.38 -6.13 -15.15
CA LEU A 25 -9.17 -4.91 -15.40
C LEU A 25 -8.59 -4.01 -16.50
N GLU A 26 -7.26 -3.93 -16.63
CA GLU A 26 -6.60 -3.22 -17.73
C GLU A 26 -6.85 -3.94 -19.09
N SER A 27 -7.14 -5.24 -19.09
CA SER A 27 -7.45 -6.01 -20.30
C SER A 27 -8.91 -5.88 -20.78
N GLU A 28 -9.85 -5.40 -19.94
CA GLU A 28 -11.27 -5.24 -20.27
C GLU A 28 -11.63 -3.85 -20.86
N GLY A 29 -10.67 -2.93 -21.02
CA GLY A 29 -10.86 -1.68 -21.76
C GLY A 29 -11.73 -0.61 -21.09
N SER A 30 -12.08 -0.76 -19.81
CA SER A 30 -12.86 0.22 -19.06
C SER A 30 -11.96 1.27 -18.40
N GLU A 31 -11.73 2.37 -19.12
CA GLU A 31 -10.93 3.52 -18.65
C GLU A 31 -11.41 4.06 -17.29
N ALA A 32 -12.72 4.06 -17.05
CA ALA A 32 -13.32 4.50 -15.78
C ALA A 32 -12.93 3.60 -14.59
N ALA A 33 -12.81 2.28 -14.81
CA ALA A 33 -12.35 1.36 -13.77
C ALA A 33 -10.85 1.56 -13.47
N ALA A 34 -10.05 1.79 -14.52
CA ALA A 34 -8.62 2.06 -14.38
C ALA A 34 -8.36 3.37 -13.60
N GLU A 35 -9.13 4.43 -13.88
CA GLU A 35 -9.04 5.71 -13.19
C GLU A 35 -9.42 5.58 -11.70
N GLY A 36 -10.50 4.87 -11.39
CA GLY A 36 -10.93 4.60 -10.01
C GLY A 36 -9.85 3.91 -9.16
N ILE A 37 -9.14 2.95 -9.74
CA ILE A 37 -8.04 2.27 -9.04
C ILE A 37 -6.82 3.16 -8.91
N ASN A 38 -6.48 3.98 -9.92
CA ASN A 38 -5.35 4.91 -9.81
C ASN A 38 -5.56 5.92 -8.67
N ASN A 39 -6.78 6.44 -8.55
CA ASN A 39 -7.16 7.30 -7.43
C ASN A 39 -7.05 6.57 -6.08
N GLY A 40 -7.44 5.30 -6.03
CA GLY A 40 -7.24 4.45 -4.86
C GLY A 40 -5.77 4.26 -4.46
N ILE A 41 -4.88 4.01 -5.42
CA ILE A 41 -3.43 3.90 -5.17
C ILE A 41 -2.89 5.21 -4.61
N MET A 42 -3.22 6.35 -5.24
CA MET A 42 -2.79 7.67 -4.76
C MET A 42 -3.28 7.95 -3.34
N TYR A 43 -4.52 7.58 -3.02
CA TYR A 43 -5.08 7.72 -1.67
C TYR A 43 -4.31 6.88 -0.63
N LEU A 44 -4.03 5.61 -0.95
CA LEU A 44 -3.28 4.72 -0.05
C LEU A 44 -1.82 5.16 0.12
N MET A 45 -1.19 5.67 -0.92
CA MET A 45 0.17 6.22 -0.87
C MET A 45 0.27 7.52 -0.06
N ALA A 46 -0.81 8.28 0.12
CA ALA A 46 -0.79 9.48 0.95
C ALA A 46 -0.47 9.18 2.42
N VAL A 47 -0.96 8.05 2.95
CA VAL A 47 -0.78 7.65 4.35
C VAL A 47 0.70 7.55 4.77
N PRO A 48 1.57 6.77 4.10
CA PRO A 48 2.98 6.68 4.48
C PRO A 48 3.70 8.03 4.42
N TYR A 49 3.37 8.92 3.48
CA TYR A 49 3.96 10.27 3.43
C TYR A 49 3.56 11.13 4.63
N LEU A 50 2.29 11.10 5.03
CA LEU A 50 1.81 11.82 6.22
C LEU A 50 2.46 11.30 7.50
N LEU A 51 2.63 9.98 7.64
CA LEU A 51 3.29 9.38 8.79
C LEU A 51 4.76 9.79 8.88
N VAL A 52 5.50 9.77 7.76
CA VAL A 52 6.90 10.20 7.71
C VAL A 52 7.03 11.69 8.04
N ALA A 53 6.16 12.54 7.49
CA ALA A 53 6.14 13.96 7.81
C ALA A 53 5.86 14.22 9.31
N GLY A 54 4.88 13.52 9.89
CA GLY A 54 4.56 13.60 11.31
C GLY A 54 5.71 13.14 12.20
N LEU A 55 6.39 12.06 11.81
CA LEU A 55 7.58 11.56 12.51
C LEU A 55 8.71 12.59 12.52
N PHE A 56 9.04 13.17 11.35
CA PHE A 56 10.08 14.20 11.26
C PHE A 56 9.73 15.45 12.06
N PHE A 57 8.46 15.88 12.02
CA PHE A 57 8.00 17.00 12.84
C PHE A 57 8.17 16.74 14.33
N PHE A 58 7.81 15.53 14.80
CA PHE A 58 7.98 15.15 16.20
C PHE A 58 9.45 15.13 16.63
N ILE A 59 10.32 14.55 15.80
CA ILE A 59 11.78 14.53 16.04
C ILE A 59 12.34 15.95 16.09
N TYR A 60 12.02 16.80 15.12
CA TYR A 60 12.48 18.20 15.10
C TYR A 60 12.04 18.95 16.35
N LYS A 61 10.77 18.80 16.76
CA LYS A 61 10.25 19.43 17.99
C LYS A 61 10.97 18.94 19.23
N LYS A 62 11.31 17.64 19.30
CA LYS A 62 12.06 17.05 20.42
C LYS A 62 13.51 17.47 20.48
N MET A 63 14.16 17.73 19.34
CA MET A 63 15.56 18.16 19.27
C MET A 63 15.74 19.67 19.44
N LYS A 64 14.70 20.47 19.15
CA LYS A 64 14.70 21.92 19.34
C LYS A 64 14.19 22.36 20.71
N ALA A 65 13.49 21.50 21.42
CA ALA A 65 13.19 21.65 22.85
C ALA A 65 14.41 21.26 23.68
#